data_AF-A0A453N253-F1
#
_entry.id   AF-A0A453N253-F1
#
_cell.length_a   1.000
_cell.length_b   1.000
_cell.length_c   1.000
_cell.angle_alpha   90.00
_cell.angle_beta   90.00
_cell.angle_gamma   90.00
#
_symmetry.space_group_name_H-M   'P 1'
#
loop_
_entity.id
_entity.type
_entity.pdbx_description
1 polymer ?
#
loop_
_entity_poly.entity_id
_entity_poly.type
_entity_poly.pdbx_seq_one_letter_code
_entity_poly.pdbx_strand_id
1 'polypeptide(L)' 'MITLTGFMFLLTSAFLGFLYSPHLDTAPPRWVHLAHGILLFLYQTFDAVDGKQARRTNSSSPLGELFDHG' A
#
# COMPACT_ATOMS: atom_id res chain seq x y z
N MET A 1 -2.76 13.58 -0.96
CA MET A 1 -1.76 12.68 -1.57
C MET A 1 -2.32 11.28 -1.54
N ILE A 2 -2.58 10.69 -2.71
CA ILE A 2 -3.18 9.35 -2.82
C ILE A 2 -2.19 8.29 -2.31
N THR A 3 -0.88 8.52 -2.45
CA THR A 3 0.23 7.82 -1.78
C THR A 3 0.04 7.63 -0.28
N LEU A 4 -0.33 8.70 0.46
CA LEU A 4 -0.58 8.59 1.91
C LEU A 4 -1.79 7.70 2.21
N THR A 5 -2.78 7.67 1.33
CA THR A 5 -3.96 6.82 1.48
C THR A 5 -3.62 5.35 1.22
N GLY A 6 -2.78 5.07 0.22
CA GLY A 6 -2.20 3.74 -0.02
C GLY A 6 -1.44 3.22 1.21
N PHE A 7 -0.60 4.06 1.80
CA PHE A 7 0.18 3.73 2.99
C PHE A 7 -0.69 3.34 4.20
N MET A 8 -1.85 3.98 4.39
CA MET A 8 -2.77 3.64 5.48
C MET A 8 -3.36 2.22 5.33
N PHE A 9 -3.56 1.72 4.11
CA PHE A 9 -4.00 0.34 3.88
C PHE A 9 -2.91 -0.67 4.28
N LEU A 10 -1.65 -0.37 3.98
CA LEU A 10 -0.50 -1.18 4.43
C LEU A 10 -0.38 -1.20 5.95
N LEU A 11 -0.49 -0.04 6.62
CA LEU A 11 -0.47 0.05 8.08
C LEU A 11 -1.62 -0.74 8.72
N THR A 12 -2.83 -0.61 8.16
CA THR A 12 -4.00 -1.37 8.62
C THR A 12 -3.79 -2.88 8.47
N SER A 13 -3.20 -3.31 7.36
CA SER A 13 -2.86 -4.71 7.12
C SER A 13 -1.81 -5.21 8.11
N ALA A 14 -0.74 -4.46 8.34
CA ALA A 14 0.31 -4.81 9.31
C ALA A 14 -0.24 -4.88 10.74
N PHE A 15 -1.12 -3.94 11.12
CA PHE A 15 -1.76 -3.92 12.42
C PHE A 15 -2.71 -5.11 12.62
N LEU A 16 -3.50 -5.49 11.60
CA LEU A 16 -4.31 -6.70 11.63
C LEU A 16 -3.44 -7.96 11.79
N GLY A 17 -2.32 -8.04 11.08
CA GLY A 17 -1.36 -9.14 11.23
C GLY A 17 -0.82 -9.23 12.66
N PHE A 18 -0.44 -8.08 13.23
CA PHE A 18 0.08 -8.02 14.60
C PHE A 18 -0.96 -8.34 15.67
N LEU A 19 -2.23 -7.92 15.50
CA LEU A 19 -3.29 -8.23 16.47
C LEU A 19 -3.66 -9.71 16.50
N TYR A 20 -3.77 -10.34 15.32
CA TYR A 20 -4.25 -11.72 15.22
C TYR A 20 -3.13 -12.76 15.24
N SER A 21 -1.90 -12.35 14.93
CA SER A 21 -0.73 -13.22 14.94
C SER A 21 0.54 -12.44 15.24
N PRO A 22 0.70 -11.92 16.48
CA PRO A 22 1.83 -11.05 16.86
C PRO A 22 3.18 -11.75 16.71
N HIS A 23 3.22 -13.07 16.81
CA HIS A 23 4.44 -13.86 16.68
C HIS A 23 4.56 -14.54 15.31
N LEU A 24 3.55 -14.43 14.42
CA LEU A 24 3.48 -15.14 13.14
C LEU A 24 3.48 -16.68 13.25
N ASP A 25 3.32 -17.20 14.47
CA ASP A 25 3.43 -18.64 14.77
C ASP A 25 2.14 -19.43 14.51
N THR A 26 1.00 -18.75 14.48
CA THR A 26 -0.32 -19.36 14.38
C THR A 26 -1.05 -18.80 13.17
N ALA A 27 -1.66 -19.68 12.38
CA ALA A 27 -2.44 -19.27 11.23
C ALA A 27 -3.61 -18.37 11.72
N PRO A 28 -3.64 -17.08 11.34
CA PRO A 28 -4.71 -16.20 11.75
C PRO A 28 -6.04 -16.65 11.11
N PRO A 29 -7.19 -16.21 11.63
CA PRO A 29 -8.49 -16.58 11.08
C PRO A 29 -8.58 -16.33 9.57
N ARG A 30 -9.24 -17.22 8.81
CA ARG A 30 -9.31 -17.16 7.34
C ARG A 30 -9.80 -15.82 6.79
N TRP A 31 -10.67 -15.12 7.53
CA TRP A 31 -11.15 -13.80 7.15
C TRP A 31 -10.06 -12.72 7.22
N VAL A 32 -9.03 -12.88 8.07
CA VAL A 32 -7.87 -11.97 8.15
C VAL A 32 -7.04 -12.07 6.86
N HIS A 33 -6.88 -13.27 6.31
CA HIS A 33 -6.25 -13.44 5.00
C HIS A 33 -7.05 -12.77 3.87
N LEU A 34 -8.38 -12.89 3.90
CA LEU A 34 -9.25 -12.18 2.95
C LEU A 34 -9.11 -10.66 3.12
N ALA A 35 -9.07 -10.16 4.36
CA ALA A 35 -8.86 -8.75 4.66
C ALA A 35 -7.49 -8.25 4.15
N HIS A 36 -6.41 -9.01 4.34
CA HIS A 36 -5.11 -8.69 3.74
C HIS A 36 -5.16 -8.63 2.21
N GLY A 37 -5.83 -9.59 1.56
CA GLY A 37 -6.01 -9.57 0.11
C GLY A 37 -6.73 -8.32 -0.38
N ILE A 38 -7.80 -7.91 0.30
CA ILE A 38 -8.55 -6.68 -0.03
C ILE A 38 -7.69 -5.43 0.21
N LEU A 39 -7.00 -5.34 1.34
CA LEU A 39 -6.16 -4.19 1.68
C LEU A 39 -4.99 -4.02 0.72
N LEU A 40 -4.33 -5.11 0.33
CA LEU A 40 -3.26 -5.11 -0.66
C LEU A 40 -3.79 -4.76 -2.06
N PHE A 41 -4.97 -5.27 -2.43
CA PHE A 41 -5.63 -4.91 -3.69
C PHE A 41 -5.98 -3.40 -3.75
N LEU A 42 -6.46 -2.83 -2.65
CA LEU A 42 -6.72 -1.40 -2.55
C LEU A 42 -5.42 -0.60 -2.60
N TYR A 43 -4.38 -1.01 -1.89
CA TYR A 43 -3.05 -0.39 -1.94
C TYR A 43 -2.54 -0.29 -3.38
N GLN A 44 -2.45 -1.41 -4.12
CA GLN A 44 -1.96 -1.40 -5.50
C GLN A 44 -2.83 -0.52 -6.43
N THR A 45 -4.14 -0.48 -6.18
CA THR A 45 -5.07 0.29 -7.02
C THR A 45 -4.86 1.79 -6.82
N PHE A 46 -4.71 2.21 -5.57
CA PHE A 46 -4.47 3.61 -5.22
C PHE A 46 -3.09 4.06 -5.68
N ASP A 47 -2.06 3.23 -5.54
CA ASP A 47 -0.71 3.52 -6.05
C ASP A 47 -0.70 3.71 -7.57
N ALA A 48 -1.38 2.81 -8.31
CA ALA A 48 -1.51 2.94 -9.76
C ALA A 48 -2.30 4.19 -10.19
N VAL A 49 -3.26 4.64 -9.39
CA VAL A 49 -4.00 5.89 -9.63
C VAL A 49 -3.12 7.10 -9.33
N ASP A 50 -2.33 7.10 -8.25
CA ASP A 50 -1.42 8.21 -7.92
C ASP A 50 -0.35 8.38 -9.01
N GLY A 51 0.27 7.30 -9.47
CA GLY A 51 1.22 7.34 -10.58
C GLY A 51 0.61 7.83 -11.90
N LYS A 52 -0.69 7.59 -12.13
CA LYS A 52 -1.41 8.14 -13.29
C LYS A 52 -1.79 9.62 -13.11
N GLN A 53 -2.13 10.04 -11.88
CA GLN A 53 -2.40 11.43 -11.55
C GLN A 53 -1.13 12.28 -11.63
N ALA A 54 -0.02 11.85 -11.02
CA ALA A 54 1.25 12.56 -11.03
C ALA A 54 1.78 12.83 -12.46
N ARG A 55 1.59 11.85 -13.37
CA ARG A 55 1.90 12.01 -14.80
C ARG A 55 0.97 12.99 -15.51
N ARG A 56 -0.33 13.00 -15.17
CA ARG A 56 -1.31 13.94 -15.76
C ARG A 56 -1.15 15.37 -15.25
N THR A 57 -0.72 15.56 -14.01
CA THR A 57 -0.54 16.88 -13.40
C THR A 57 0.81 17.53 -13.73
N ASN A 58 1.67 16.88 -14.54
CA ASN A 58 3.06 17.31 -14.79
C ASN A 58 3.82 17.61 -13.48
N SER A 59 3.40 17.00 -12.37
CA SER A 59 4.09 17.09 -11.09
C SER A 59 5.21 16.04 -11.01
N SER A 60 5.78 15.70 -12.17
CA SER A 60 7.09 15.06 -12.30
C SER A 60 8.13 16.05 -11.79
N SER A 61 8.39 16.01 -10.49
CA SER A 61 9.51 16.76 -9.91
C SER A 61 10.82 16.25 -10.54
N PRO A 62 11.78 17.13 -10.85
CA PRO A 62 13.13 16.75 -11.31
C PRO A 62 13.84 15.75 -10.38
N LEU A 63 13.43 15.70 -9.11
CA LEU A 63 13.92 14.74 -8.12
C LEU A 63 13.48 13.29 -8.40
N GLY A 64 12.34 13.10 -9.08
CA GLY A 64 11.78 11.78 -9.41
C GLY A 64 12.51 11.10 -10.57
N GLU A 65 12.92 11.87 -11.59
CA GLU A 65 13.74 11.33 -12.69
C GLU A 65 15.14 10.90 -12.22
N LEU A 66 15.71 11.60 -11.22
CA LEU A 66 17.04 11.31 -10.68
C LEU A 66 17.06 10.01 -9.85
N PHE A 67 15.93 9.62 -9.25
CA PHE A 67 15.77 8.33 -8.56
C PHE A 67 15.40 7.17 -9.51
N ASP A 68 14.75 7.45 -10.64
CA ASP A 68 14.40 6.43 -11.65
C ASP A 68 15.59 6.01 -12.52
N HIS A 69 16.71 6.74 -12.48
CA HIS A 69 17.94 6.48 -13.26
C HIS A 69 19.21 6.32 -12.39
N GLY A 70 19.04 6.14 -11.07
CA GLY A 70 20.12 5.88 -10.10
C GLY A 70 20.25 4.42 -9.72
#